data_AF-A0A7D9JYP2-F1
#
_entry.id   AF-A0A7D9JYP2-F1
#
_cell.length_a   1.000
_cell.length_b   1.000
_cell.length_c   1.000
_cell.angle_alpha   90.00
_cell.angle_beta   90.00
_cell.angle_gamma   90.00
#
_symmetry.space_group_name_H-M   'P 1'
#
loop_
_entity.id
_entity.type
_entity.pdbx_description
1 polymer ?
#
loop_
_entity_poly.entity_id
_entity_poly.type
_entity_poly.pdbx_seq_one_letter_code
_entity_poly.pdbx_strand_id
1 'polypeptide(L)'
;MLLEDFNARTSNLKDFVSKEGNTFINDISETSFEPKTRESFDNSTNQHGKSLVEIFKNCNMRILNGRTLGDSFGKLTSHHKNGTSVVDYIICDQELTQTIENFIVKPPTSLSDHSQIVTWIRTKQHINSTSNI
;
A
#
# COMPACT_ATOMS: atom_id res chain seq x y z
N MET A 1 -5.27 -5.96 7.00
CA MET A 1 -4.68 -4.63 6.72
C MET A 1 -3.66 -4.33 7.82
N LEU A 2 -2.52 -3.73 7.46
CA LEU A 2 -1.49 -3.23 8.38
C LEU A 2 -1.31 -1.73 8.13
N LEU A 3 -1.17 -0.94 9.19
CA LEU A 3 -0.99 0.51 9.15
C LEU A 3 0.06 0.91 10.19
N GLU A 4 1.31 1.09 9.79
CA GLU A 4 2.40 1.32 10.75
C GLU A 4 3.55 2.13 10.13
N ASP A 5 4.39 2.72 10.99
CA ASP A 5 5.74 3.14 10.66
C ASP A 5 6.68 1.92 10.69
N PHE A 6 7.05 1.45 9.51
CA PHE A 6 7.93 0.30 9.37
C PHE A 6 9.42 0.66 9.40
N ASN A 7 9.75 1.96 9.44
CA ASN A 7 11.12 2.46 9.25
C ASN A 7 11.82 1.87 8.00
N ALA A 8 11.00 1.54 6.99
CA ALA A 8 11.37 0.78 5.81
C ALA A 8 11.29 1.69 4.59
N ARG A 9 12.43 1.99 3.96
CA ARG A 9 12.47 2.79 2.72
C ARG A 9 12.42 1.85 1.54
N THR A 10 11.33 1.88 0.80
CA THR A 10 11.05 0.87 -0.25
C THR A 10 11.25 1.40 -1.67
N SER A 11 11.55 2.69 -1.86
CA SER A 11 11.63 3.34 -3.19
C SER A 11 10.46 2.95 -4.09
N ASN A 12 10.71 2.48 -5.31
CA ASN A 12 9.72 1.92 -6.23
C ASN A 12 9.84 0.39 -6.38
N LEU A 13 10.36 -0.30 -5.36
CA LEU A 13 10.43 -1.77 -5.37
C LEU A 13 9.04 -2.38 -5.57
N LYS A 14 8.95 -3.33 -6.51
CA LYS A 14 7.73 -4.08 -6.83
C LYS A 14 7.39 -5.03 -5.70
N ASP A 15 6.17 -4.93 -5.19
CA ASP A 15 5.57 -5.78 -4.15
C ASP A 15 4.67 -6.89 -4.70
N PHE A 16 4.84 -7.21 -5.99
CA PHE A 16 4.18 -8.32 -6.67
C PHE A 16 5.16 -9.03 -7.61
N VAL A 17 4.79 -10.24 -8.02
CA VAL A 17 5.51 -11.02 -9.03
C VAL A 17 4.97 -10.65 -10.41
N SER A 18 5.84 -10.29 -11.35
CA SER A 18 5.44 -10.00 -12.73
C SER A 18 5.23 -11.29 -13.51
N LYS A 19 4.15 -11.37 -14.29
CA LYS A 19 3.83 -12.55 -15.13
C LYS A 19 4.89 -12.91 -16.18
N GLU A 20 5.77 -11.97 -16.52
CA GLU A 20 6.86 -12.16 -17.51
C GLU A 20 7.84 -13.30 -17.13
N GLY A 21 7.87 -13.74 -15.86
CA GLY A 21 8.72 -14.84 -15.40
C GLY A 21 8.05 -16.22 -15.34
N ASN A 22 6.74 -16.33 -15.60
CA ASN A 22 5.95 -17.55 -15.40
C ASN A 22 5.83 -18.42 -16.67
N THR A 23 6.88 -18.53 -17.48
CA THR A 23 6.86 -19.35 -18.72
C THR A 23 6.77 -20.86 -18.47
N PHE A 24 6.87 -21.33 -17.22
CA PHE A 24 6.95 -22.76 -16.88
C PHE A 24 5.82 -23.29 -15.99
N ILE A 25 4.91 -22.44 -15.51
CA ILE A 25 3.77 -22.88 -14.68
C ILE A 25 2.49 -22.65 -15.48
N ASN A 26 2.00 -23.73 -16.11
CA ASN A 26 0.77 -23.75 -16.90
C ASN A 26 -0.49 -24.04 -16.06
N ASP A 27 -0.41 -24.05 -14.74
CA ASP A 27 -1.53 -24.47 -13.88
C ASP A 27 -2.18 -23.31 -13.11
N ILE A 28 -3.29 -22.85 -13.69
CA ILE A 28 -4.58 -22.53 -13.06
C ILE A 28 -4.70 -21.31 -12.11
N SER A 29 -5.47 -20.32 -12.61
CA SER A 29 -6.41 -19.45 -11.88
C SER A 29 -5.90 -18.26 -11.05
N GLU A 30 -4.82 -17.59 -11.43
CA GLU A 30 -4.51 -16.29 -10.80
C GLU A 30 -5.20 -15.16 -11.56
N THR A 31 -6.18 -14.56 -10.88
CA THR A 31 -6.93 -13.36 -11.24
C THR A 31 -6.22 -12.48 -12.28
N SER A 32 -6.93 -12.14 -13.36
CA SER A 32 -6.47 -11.26 -14.44
C SER A 32 -6.02 -9.84 -14.01
N PHE A 33 -6.05 -9.54 -12.71
CA PHE A 33 -5.67 -8.27 -12.14
C PHE A 33 -4.15 -8.19 -11.98
N GLU A 34 -3.49 -7.48 -12.89
CA GLU A 34 -2.13 -6.99 -12.68
C GLU A 34 -2.17 -5.83 -11.68
N PRO A 35 -1.46 -5.92 -10.53
CA PRO A 35 -1.37 -4.80 -9.61
C PRO A 35 -0.68 -3.62 -10.28
N LYS A 36 -1.27 -2.42 -10.16
CA LYS A 36 -0.63 -1.19 -10.62
C LYS A 36 0.72 -1.02 -9.90
N THR A 37 1.75 -0.59 -10.63
CA THR A 37 3.02 -0.15 -10.03
C THR A 37 2.78 1.06 -9.13
N ARG A 38 3.63 1.21 -8.12
CA ARG A 38 3.61 2.39 -7.26
C ARG A 38 4.74 3.34 -7.61
N GLU A 39 4.45 4.61 -7.39
CA GLU A 39 5.43 5.69 -7.37
C GLU A 39 5.84 6.00 -5.92
N SER A 40 6.93 6.73 -5.76
CA SER A 40 7.44 7.16 -4.46
C SER A 40 8.29 8.40 -4.66
N PHE A 41 8.02 9.44 -3.88
CA PHE A 41 8.91 10.60 -3.77
C PHE A 41 10.18 10.30 -2.97
N ASP A 42 10.19 9.24 -2.17
CA ASP A 42 11.42 8.70 -1.61
C ASP A 42 12.05 7.72 -2.59
N ASN A 43 13.16 8.10 -3.22
CA ASN A 43 13.88 7.26 -4.18
C ASN A 43 14.88 6.29 -3.52
N SER A 44 15.06 6.35 -2.20
CA SER A 44 16.05 5.53 -1.51
C SER A 44 15.48 4.19 -1.05
N THR A 45 16.35 3.21 -0.86
CA THR A 45 16.01 1.94 -0.22
C THR A 45 16.89 1.66 0.99
N ASN A 46 16.37 0.93 1.97
CA ASN A 46 17.16 0.35 3.06
C ASN A 46 16.90 -1.16 3.19
N GLN A 47 17.63 -1.86 4.07
CA GLN A 47 17.47 -3.31 4.22
C GLN A 47 16.08 -3.70 4.72
N HIS A 48 15.52 -2.92 5.66
CA HIS A 48 14.14 -3.11 6.11
C HIS A 48 13.15 -3.03 4.95
N GLY A 49 13.31 -2.07 4.03
CA GLY A 49 12.48 -1.93 2.84
C GLY A 49 12.56 -3.11 1.88
N LYS A 50 13.75 -3.68 1.69
CA LYS A 50 13.91 -4.87 0.83
C LYS A 50 13.22 -6.09 1.45
N SER A 51 13.49 -6.37 2.73
CA SER A 51 12.86 -7.49 3.45
C SER A 51 11.34 -7.33 3.55
N LEU A 52 10.86 -6.12 3.80
CA LEU A 52 9.44 -5.81 3.88
C LEU A 52 8.72 -6.09 2.56
N VAL A 53 9.27 -5.63 1.44
CA VAL A 53 8.71 -5.88 0.11
C VAL A 53 8.73 -7.37 -0.23
N GLU A 54 9.76 -8.10 0.16
CA GLU A 54 9.85 -9.55 -0.05
C GLU A 54 8.78 -10.32 0.75
N ILE A 55 8.60 -9.99 2.03
CA ILE A 55 7.55 -10.59 2.87
C ILE A 55 6.17 -10.34 2.25
N PHE A 56 5.86 -9.08 1.91
CA PHE A 56 4.53 -8.75 1.39
C PHE A 56 4.27 -9.28 0.00
N LYS A 57 5.31 -9.39 -0.83
CA LYS A 57 5.21 -10.11 -2.11
C LYS A 57 4.83 -11.57 -1.89
N ASN A 58 5.47 -12.25 -0.95
CA ASN A 58 5.19 -13.66 -0.64
C ASN A 58 3.83 -13.87 0.04
N CYS A 59 3.34 -12.89 0.80
CA CYS A 59 2.02 -12.92 1.44
C CYS A 59 0.88 -12.41 0.55
N ASN A 60 1.14 -12.13 -0.74
CA ASN A 60 0.18 -11.52 -1.66
C ASN A 60 -0.47 -10.22 -1.13
N MET A 61 0.33 -9.43 -0.40
CA MET A 61 -0.05 -8.13 0.14
C MET A 61 0.48 -7.00 -0.75
N ARG A 62 -0.16 -5.84 -0.68
CA ARG A 62 0.10 -4.67 -1.52
C ARG A 62 0.19 -3.40 -0.68
N ILE A 63 1.21 -2.61 -0.96
CA ILE A 63 1.40 -1.26 -0.41
C ILE A 63 0.51 -0.28 -1.18
N LEU A 64 -0.36 0.44 -0.46
CA LEU A 64 -1.29 1.41 -1.05
C LEU A 64 -0.61 2.72 -1.48
N ASN A 65 0.43 3.15 -0.75
CA ASN A 65 1.16 4.38 -1.04
C ASN A 65 1.65 4.38 -2.49
N GLY A 66 1.46 5.50 -3.18
CA GLY A 66 1.99 5.69 -4.53
C GLY A 66 1.23 5.03 -5.66
N ARG A 67 0.11 4.35 -5.42
CA ARG A 67 -0.70 3.76 -6.50
C ARG A 67 -2.19 4.02 -6.39
N THR A 68 -2.67 4.29 -5.17
CA THR A 68 -4.08 4.50 -4.87
C THR A 68 -4.53 5.92 -5.24
N LEU A 69 -5.82 6.07 -5.56
CA LEU A 69 -6.44 7.39 -5.75
C LEU A 69 -6.17 8.26 -4.50
N GLY A 70 -5.76 9.52 -4.71
CA GLY A 70 -5.38 10.45 -3.63
C GLY A 70 -3.88 10.54 -3.35
N ASP A 71 -3.11 9.52 -3.72
CA ASP A 71 -1.65 9.47 -3.55
C ASP A 71 -0.98 8.69 -4.68
N SER A 72 -1.15 9.14 -5.92
CA SER A 72 -0.56 8.46 -7.08
C SER A 72 0.94 8.70 -7.28
N PHE A 73 1.55 9.56 -6.45
CA PHE A 73 2.98 9.90 -6.52
C PHE A 73 3.81 9.38 -5.34
N GLY A 74 3.16 8.83 -4.31
CA GLY A 74 3.83 8.25 -3.14
C GLY A 74 4.48 9.33 -2.29
N LYS A 75 3.65 10.20 -1.72
CA LYS A 75 4.09 11.35 -0.93
C LYS A 75 4.90 10.91 0.30
N LEU A 76 5.86 11.77 0.67
CA LEU A 76 6.69 11.64 1.87
C LEU A 76 5.82 11.60 3.13
N THR A 77 6.09 10.65 4.01
CA THR A 77 5.33 10.43 5.25
C THR A 77 6.13 10.85 6.49
N SER A 78 7.45 10.93 6.41
CA SER A 78 8.32 11.34 7.51
C SER A 78 9.22 12.51 7.08
N HIS A 79 9.38 13.48 7.99
CA HIS A 79 9.98 14.80 7.76
C HIS A 79 10.87 15.20 8.94
N HIS A 80 12.13 14.78 8.92
CA HIS A 80 13.11 15.18 9.91
C HIS A 80 14.04 16.28 9.37
N LYS A 81 14.75 16.98 10.28
CA LYS A 81 15.75 18.00 9.90
C LYS A 81 16.84 17.45 8.97
N ASN A 82 17.15 16.16 9.08
CA ASN A 82 18.22 15.50 8.34
C ASN A 82 17.72 14.74 7.10
N GLY A 83 16.43 14.85 6.75
CA GLY A 83 15.89 14.22 5.57
C GLY A 83 14.43 13.82 5.69
N THR A 84 13.88 13.40 4.56
CA THR A 84 12.50 12.97 4.41
C THR A 84 12.45 11.57 3.83
N SER A 85 11.40 10.82 4.16
CA SER A 85 11.23 9.45 3.68
C SER A 85 9.77 9.06 3.55
N VAL A 86 9.54 7.93 2.86
CA VAL A 86 8.29 7.17 2.94
C VAL A 86 8.59 5.94 3.79
N VAL A 87 8.00 5.91 4.99
CA VAL A 87 8.20 4.83 5.98
C VAL A 87 6.90 4.39 6.66
N ASP A 88 5.86 5.22 6.59
CA ASP A 88 4.52 4.94 7.07
C ASP A 88 3.68 4.38 5.91
N TYR A 89 3.20 3.15 6.04
CA TYR A 89 2.50 2.46 4.97
C TYR A 89 1.14 1.95 5.41
N ILE A 90 0.19 1.98 4.48
CA ILE A 90 -1.00 1.13 4.56
C ILE A 90 -0.83 -0.03 3.59
N ILE A 91 -1.01 -1.24 4.11
CA ILE A 91 -0.75 -2.49 3.40
C ILE A 91 -1.95 -3.41 3.56
N CYS A 92 -2.44 -3.97 2.46
CA CYS A 92 -3.56 -4.89 2.49
C CYS A 92 -3.40 -6.03 1.49
N ASP A 93 -4.12 -7.12 1.71
CA ASP A 93 -4.22 -8.19 0.73
C ASP A 93 -4.92 -7.71 -0.55
N GLN A 94 -4.72 -8.49 -1.62
CA GLN A 94 -5.23 -8.20 -2.95
C GLN A 94 -6.76 -8.00 -3.01
N GLU A 95 -7.56 -8.71 -2.20
CA GLU A 95 -9.01 -8.58 -2.20
C GLU A 95 -9.43 -7.24 -1.57
N LEU A 96 -8.86 -6.91 -0.41
CA LEU A 96 -9.16 -5.69 0.30
C LEU A 96 -8.76 -4.44 -0.50
N THR A 97 -7.70 -4.50 -1.33
CA THR A 97 -7.35 -3.38 -2.24
C THR A 97 -8.51 -2.93 -3.13
N GLN A 98 -9.40 -3.85 -3.53
CA GLN A 98 -10.56 -3.55 -4.39
C GLN A 98 -11.68 -2.80 -3.66
N THR A 99 -11.61 -2.75 -2.34
CA THR A 99 -12.56 -2.01 -1.49
C THR A 99 -12.01 -0.64 -1.08
N ILE A 100 -10.73 -0.35 -1.35
CA ILE A 100 -10.12 0.93 -1.04
C ILE A 100 -10.59 1.97 -2.07
N GLU A 101 -11.24 3.02 -1.58
CA GLU A 101 -11.73 4.10 -2.44
C GLU A 101 -10.67 5.18 -2.63
N ASN A 102 -9.92 5.50 -1.58
CA ASN A 102 -9.00 6.62 -1.56
C ASN A 102 -7.92 6.39 -0.48
N PHE A 103 -6.73 6.94 -0.71
CA PHE A 103 -5.62 6.99 0.24
C PHE A 103 -4.89 8.32 0.09
N ILE A 104 -4.67 9.03 1.19
CA ILE A 104 -3.95 10.31 1.19
C ILE A 104 -2.91 10.37 2.29
N VAL A 105 -1.82 11.07 1.98
CA VAL A 105 -0.89 11.62 2.97
C VAL A 105 -1.26 13.08 3.20
N LYS A 106 -1.59 13.43 4.44
CA LYS A 106 -1.90 14.81 4.84
C LYS A 106 -0.62 15.65 4.86
N PRO A 107 -0.74 16.98 4.65
CA PRO A 107 0.39 17.88 4.82
C PRO A 107 1.03 17.72 6.21
N PRO A 108 2.36 17.82 6.33
CA PRO A 108 3.03 17.78 7.63
C PRO A 108 2.54 18.92 8.52
N THR A 109 2.55 18.70 9.84
CA THR A 109 2.13 19.69 10.84
C THR A 109 3.25 19.90 11.85
N SER A 110 3.18 20.94 12.68
CA SER A 110 4.14 21.14 13.76
C SER A 110 4.00 20.16 14.93
N LEU A 111 2.98 19.28 14.91
CA LEU A 111 2.68 18.36 15.99
C LEU A 111 3.49 17.06 15.93
N SER A 112 4.03 16.73 14.76
CA SER A 112 4.79 15.50 14.53
C SER A 112 5.70 15.67 13.32
N ASP A 113 6.83 14.99 13.31
CA ASP A 113 7.67 14.79 12.13
C ASP A 113 7.07 13.77 11.14
N HIS A 114 6.00 13.07 11.52
CA HIS A 114 5.23 12.21 10.63
C HIS A 114 3.95 12.89 10.13
N SER A 115 3.70 12.76 8.83
CA SER A 115 2.43 13.10 8.17
C SER A 115 1.39 12.03 8.46
N GLN A 116 0.17 12.47 8.79
CA GLN A 116 -0.96 11.55 8.92
C GLN A 116 -1.30 10.89 7.58
N ILE A 117 -1.47 9.57 7.60
CA ILE A 117 -2.00 8.80 6.47
C ILE A 117 -3.46 8.42 6.71
N VAL A 118 -4.30 8.49 5.67
CA VAL A 118 -5.75 8.25 5.78
C VAL A 118 -6.21 7.41 4.59
N THR A 119 -7.06 6.42 4.85
CA THR A 119 -7.70 5.58 3.81
C THR A 119 -9.20 5.48 4.02
N TRP A 120 -9.92 5.18 2.94
CA TRP A 120 -11.36 4.92 2.95
C TRP A 120 -11.62 3.51 2.45
N ILE A 121 -12.34 2.73 3.25
CA ILE A 121 -12.70 1.35 2.95
C ILE A 121 -14.20 1.29 2.72
N ARG A 122 -14.61 0.84 1.53
CA ARG A 122 -16.01 0.61 1.20
C ARG A 122 -16.49 -0.70 1.81
N THR A 123 -17.42 -0.62 2.76
CA THR A 123 -18.07 -1.78 3.38
C THR A 123 -19.47 -1.99 2.81
N LYS A 124 -19.88 -3.24 2.62
CA LYS A 124 -21.30 -3.55 2.36
C LYS A 124 -22.07 -3.43 3.68
N GLN A 125 -23.08 -2.57 3.74
CA GLN A 125 -24.01 -2.58 4.88
C GLN A 125 -24.93 -3.79 4.76
N HIS A 126 -24.96 -4.63 5.79
CA HIS A 126 -26.00 -5.64 5.93
C HIS A 126 -27.23 -4.95 6.53
N ILE A 127 -28.21 -4.60 5.69
CA ILE A 127 -29.49 -4.08 6.18
C ILE A 127 -30.29 -5.28 6.66
N ASN A 128 -30.42 -5.46 7.98
CA ASN A 128 -31.37 -6.41 8.53
C ASN A 128 -32.78 -5.85 8.33
N SER A 129 -33.46 -6.30 7.29
CA SER A 129 -34.90 -6.09 7.13
C SER A 129 -35.63 -6.91 8.19
N THR A 130 -35.85 -6.35 9.38
CA THR A 130 -36.91 -6.81 10.26
C THR A 130 -38.23 -6.39 9.65
N SER A 131 -38.82 -7.30 8.88
CA SER A 131 -40.24 -7.27 8.52
C SER A 131 -41.05 -7.38 9.81
N ASN A 132 -41.53 -6.26 10.33
CA ASN A 132 -42.56 -6.28 11.38
C ASN A 132 -43.85 -6.78 10.74
N ILE A 133 -44.30 -7.96 11.18
CA ILE A 133 -45.63 -8.53 10.93
C ILE A 133 -46.62 -7.83 11.87
#